data_AF-A0A0W7X9Q0-F1
#
_entry.id   AF-A0A0W7X9Q0-F1
#
_cell.length_a   1.000
_cell.length_b   1.000
_cell.length_c   1.000
_cell.angle_alpha   90.00
_cell.angle_beta   90.00
_cell.angle_gamma   90.00
#
_symmetry.space_group_name_H-M   'P 1'
#
loop_
_entity.id
_entity.type
_entity.pdbx_description
1 polymer ?
#
loop_
_entity_poly.entity_id
_entity_poly.type
_entity_poly.pdbx_seq_one_letter_code
_entity_poly.pdbx_strand_id
1 'polypeptide(L)' 'MAYDRALLRTAARLRDIHNPSALARATGLSGPTAWRIWKGVGAPRGDHADRVAEAVGISASSLYTRAEAGTAV' A
#
# COMPACT_ATOMS: atom_id res chain seq x y z
N MET A 1 -6.88 -13.35 2.49
CA MET A 1 -6.85 -11.90 2.20
C MET A 1 -5.61 -11.59 1.38
N ALA A 2 -5.79 -11.15 0.13
CA ALA A 2 -4.68 -10.83 -0.77
C ALA A 2 -4.39 -9.32 -0.73
N TYR A 3 -3.12 -8.95 -0.62
CA TYR A 3 -2.71 -7.54 -0.63
C TYR A 3 -2.90 -6.92 -2.02
N ASP A 4 -3.64 -5.81 -2.09
CA ASP A 4 -3.92 -5.10 -3.32
C ASP A 4 -2.83 -4.04 -3.63
N ARG A 5 -1.78 -4.50 -4.31
CA ARG A 5 -0.70 -3.62 -4.77
C ARG A 5 -1.16 -2.55 -5.77
N ALA A 6 -2.23 -2.82 -6.52
CA ALA A 6 -2.71 -1.90 -7.55
C ALA A 6 -3.38 -0.72 -6.87
N LEU A 7 -4.24 -1.00 -5.89
CA LEU A 7 -4.83 0.02 -5.04
C LEU A 7 -3.75 0.87 -4.34
N LEU A 8 -2.77 0.23 -3.71
CA LEU A 8 -1.66 0.95 -3.07
C LEU A 8 -0.98 1.90 -4.04
N ARG A 9 -0.61 1.44 -5.24
CA ARG A 9 0.09 2.28 -6.23
C ARG A 9 -0.78 3.42 -6.76
N THR A 10 -2.08 3.19 -6.93
CA THR A 10 -3.03 4.23 -7.34
C THR A 10 -3.16 5.29 -6.25
N ALA A 11 -3.39 4.89 -5.00
CA ALA A 11 -3.47 5.81 -3.86
C ALA A 11 -2.16 6.57 -3.63
N ALA A 12 -1.02 5.87 -3.71
CA ALA A 12 0.30 6.46 -3.59
C ALA A 12 0.54 7.56 -4.63
N ARG A 13 0.16 7.33 -5.90
CA ARG A 13 0.30 8.34 -6.96
C ARG A 13 -0.54 9.60 -6.69
N LEU A 14 -1.74 9.46 -6.11
CA LEU A 14 -2.56 10.61 -5.72
C LEU A 14 -1.90 11.46 -4.62
N ARG A 15 -0.93 10.88 -3.89
CA ARG A 15 -0.10 11.55 -2.87
C ARG A 15 1.31 11.88 -3.36
N ASP A 16 1.55 11.87 -4.67
CA ASP A 16 2.85 12.08 -5.30
C ASP A 16 3.94 11.06 -4.91
N ILE A 17 3.55 9.88 -4.43
CA ILE A 17 4.45 8.77 -4.10
C ILE A 17 4.56 7.84 -5.30
N HIS A 18 5.65 7.96 -6.07
CA HIS A 18 5.81 7.24 -7.35
C HIS A 18 6.76 6.04 -7.29
N ASN A 19 7.51 5.86 -6.20
CA ASN A 19 8.55 4.85 -6.10
C ASN A 19 8.72 4.36 -4.65
N PRO A 20 9.34 3.19 -4.42
CA PRO A 20 9.50 2.64 -3.06
C PRO A 20 10.35 3.51 -2.13
N SER A 21 11.28 4.31 -2.66
CA SER A 21 12.08 5.24 -1.85
C SER A 21 11.24 6.40 -1.31
N ALA A 22 10.33 6.93 -2.13
CA ALA A 22 9.34 7.93 -1.72
C ALA A 22 8.37 7.35 -0.68
N LEU A 23 7.93 6.09 -0.87
CA LEU A 23 7.12 5.39 0.12
C LEU A 23 7.88 5.20 1.44
N ALA A 24 9.15 4.81 1.40
CA ALA A 24 9.99 4.67 2.60
C ALA A 24 10.09 5.98 3.38
N ARG A 25 10.30 7.11 2.68
CA ARG A 25 10.35 8.45 3.29
C ARG A 25 9.01 8.85 3.90
N ALA A 26 7.90 8.61 3.20
CA ALA A 26 6.57 8.99 3.67
C ALA A 26 6.10 8.17 4.89
N THR A 27 6.52 6.90 4.97
CA THR A 27 6.08 5.95 6.02
C THR A 27 7.07 5.81 7.18
N GLY A 28 8.29 6.33 7.04
CA GLY A 28 9.40 6.08 7.97
C GLY A 28 9.90 4.63 7.96
N LEU A 29 9.49 3.81 6.98
CA LEU A 29 9.93 2.42 6.85
C LEU A 29 11.34 2.33 6.26
N SER A 30 12.03 1.23 6.54
CA SER A 30 13.29 0.93 5.86
C SER A 30 13.08 0.73 4.36
N GLY A 31 14.05 1.17 3.55
CA GLY A 31 14.03 1.04 2.09
C GLY A 31 13.70 -0.38 1.60
N PRO A 32 14.30 -1.45 2.15
CA PRO A 32 13.97 -2.83 1.78
C PRO A 32 12.52 -3.22 2.08
N THR A 33 11.95 -2.72 3.18
CA THR A 33 10.56 -3.01 3.58
C THR A 33 9.59 -2.32 2.64
N ALA A 34 9.79 -1.03 2.37
CA ALA A 34 9.00 -0.28 1.41
C ALA A 34 9.08 -0.89 0.00
N TRP A 35 10.25 -1.37 -0.41
CA TRP A 35 10.41 -2.10 -1.68
C TRP A 35 9.59 -3.39 -1.73
N ARG A 36 9.60 -4.21 -0.68
CA ARG A 36 8.79 -5.45 -0.63
C ARG A 36 7.30 -5.14 -0.72
N ILE A 37 6.83 -4.12 -0.01
CA ILE A 37 5.44 -3.66 -0.03
C ILE A 37 5.07 -3.14 -1.42
N TRP A 38 5.90 -2.27 -2.00
CA TRP A 38 5.66 -1.69 -3.32
C TRP A 38 5.61 -2.73 -4.45
N LYS A 39 6.49 -3.73 -4.39
CA LYS A 39 6.56 -4.81 -5.39
C LYS A 39 5.53 -5.92 -5.12
N GLY A 40 4.89 -5.93 -3.96
CA GLY A 40 3.96 -6.99 -3.53
C GLY A 40 4.66 -8.30 -3.17
N VAL A 41 5.96 -8.26 -2.84
CA VAL A 41 6.74 -9.40 -2.35
C VAL A 41 6.35 -9.73 -0.90
N GLY A 42 5.90 -8.73 -0.14
CA GLY A 42 5.37 -8.91 1.20
C GLY A 42 4.27 -7.89 1.48
N ALA A 43 3.17 -8.36 2.05
CA ALA A 43 2.12 -7.48 2.52
C ALA A 43 2.57 -6.76 3.81
N PRO A 44 2.34 -5.44 3.95
CA PRO A 44 2.49 -4.80 5.25
C PRO A 44 1.53 -5.46 6.25
N ARG A 45 1.82 -5.42 7.55
CA ARG A 45 0.95 -5.96 8.62
C ARG A 45 1.08 -5.11 9.88
N GLY A 46 0.02 -5.08 10.70
CA GLY A 46 -0.04 -4.30 11.94
C GLY A 46 0.36 -2.85 11.69
N ASP A 47 1.25 -2.34 12.53
CA ASP A 47 1.75 -0.95 12.49
C ASP A 47 2.29 -0.53 11.10
N HIS A 48 2.92 -1.43 10.34
CA HIS A 48 3.37 -1.11 8.97
C HIS A 48 2.21 -0.87 8.01
N ALA A 49 1.09 -1.58 8.19
CA ALA A 49 -0.09 -1.40 7.36
C ALA A 49 -0.76 -0.07 7.64
N ASP A 50 -0.86 0.31 8.91
CA ASP A 50 -1.40 1.59 9.34
C ASP A 50 -0.57 2.75 8.80
N ARG A 51 0.76 2.72 8.95
CA ARG A 51 1.65 3.76 8.38
C ARG A 51 1.56 3.88 6.88
N VAL A 52 1.52 2.74 6.16
CA VAL A 52 1.39 2.74 4.70
C VAL A 52 0.04 3.32 4.28
N ALA A 53 -1.03 2.91 4.97
CA ALA A 53 -2.38 3.38 4.70
C ALA A 53 -2.52 4.88 4.96
N GLU A 54 -1.98 5.37 6.07
CA GLU A 54 -1.91 6.80 6.40
C GLU A 54 -1.15 7.59 5.32
N ALA A 55 0.05 7.13 4.95
CA ALA A 55 0.91 7.81 3.98
C ALA A 55 0.26 7.93 2.59
N VAL A 56 -0.49 6.90 2.16
CA VAL A 56 -1.19 6.91 0.86
C VAL A 56 -2.64 7.39 0.95
N GLY A 57 -3.14 7.67 2.16
CA GLY A 57 -4.46 8.25 2.40
C GLY A 57 -5.64 7.27 2.24
N ILE A 58 -5.48 6.00 2.60
CA ILE A 58 -6.55 4.99 2.61
C ILE A 58 -6.63 4.32 3.98
N SER A 59 -7.63 3.46 4.21
CA SER A 59 -7.65 2.61 5.41
C SER A 59 -6.77 1.37 5.23
N ALA A 60 -6.20 0.87 6.33
CA ALA A 60 -5.38 -0.35 6.30
C ALA A 60 -6.18 -1.56 5.78
N SER A 61 -7.47 -1.63 6.09
CA SER A 61 -8.39 -2.67 5.59
C SER A 61 -8.52 -2.67 4.07
N SER A 62 -8.46 -1.50 3.43
CA SER A 62 -8.51 -1.38 1.97
C SER A 62 -7.29 -1.99 1.28
N LEU A 63 -6.13 -2.05 1.95
CA LEU A 63 -4.93 -2.71 1.40
C LEU A 63 -5.10 -4.22 1.22
N TYR A 64 -6.03 -4.86 1.93
CA TYR A 64 -6.24 -6.31 1.90
C TYR A 64 -7.56 -6.73 1.25
N THR A 65 -8.42 -5.75 0.96
CA THR A 65 -9.68 -5.96 0.27
C THR A 65 -9.40 -5.87 -1.23
N ARG A 66 -9.15 -7.02 -1.84
CA ARG A 66 -9.24 -7.12 -3.30
C ARG A 66 -10.72 -7.23 -3.67
N ALA A 67 -11.26 -6.18 -4.29
CA ALA A 67 -12.38 -6.16 -5.23
C ALA A 67 -13.50 -7.23 -5.04
N GLU A 68 -14.38 -7.05 -4.06
CA GLU A 68 -15.80 -7.45 -4.21
C GLU A 68 -16.59 -6.34 -4.94
N ALA A 69 -15.93 -5.56 -5.80
CA ALA A 69 -16.53 -4.47 -6.58
C ALA A 69 -16.50 -4.77 -8.08
N GLY A 70 -16.42 -6.04 -8.46
CA GLY A 70 -16.17 -6.46 -9.84
C GLY A 70 -16.84 -7.75 -10.28
N THR A 71 -17.99 -8.13 -9.70
CA THR A 71 -18.89 -9.13 -10.30
C THR A 71 -20.34 -8.88 -9.87
N ALA A 72 -20.98 -7.88 -10.45
CA ALA A 72 -22.43 -7.74 -10.41
C ALA A 72 -22.90 -7.14 -11.74
N VAL A 73 -22.80 -7.93 -12.82
CA VAL A 73 -23.63 -7.82 -14.04
C VAL A 73 -23.90 -9.23 -14.54
#